data_AF-A0A1I4CJ21-F1
#
_entry.id   AF-A0A1I4CJ21-F1
#
_cell.length_a   1.000
_cell.length_b   1.000
_cell.length_c   1.000
_cell.angle_alpha   90.00
_cell.angle_beta   90.00
_cell.angle_gamma   90.00
#
_symmetry.space_group_name_H-M   'P 1'
#
loop_
_entity.id
_entity.type
_entity.pdbx_description
1 polymer ?
#
loop_
_entity_poly.entity_id
_entity_poly.type
_entity_poly.pdbx_seq_one_letter_code
_entity_poly.pdbx_strand_id
1 'polypeptide(L)'
;MDDSDSSGLSGFLWYELGRSSADEDEMHQRTLDSVRGRRPVQVDQSTLDALHASLHRACVEATTNYNSYADWKACATHLRDELKDAKAVIAGLDRQIGQADRWTAELEARLQIKEHNLLYYSDMVQILSRAEKVGKRDTSEYRELQQLLEDMDPFISRGERIPGYTGEKYQRYLFLLRALNPR
;
A
#
# COMPACT_ATOMS: atom_id res chain seq x y z
N MET A 1 86.69 49.79 -73.08
CA MET A 1 86.62 48.53 -73.83
C MET A 1 87.35 47.54 -72.96
N ASP A 2 86.64 47.04 -71.94
CA ASP A 2 85.92 45.74 -71.97
C ASP A 2 86.95 44.65 -71.63
N ASP A 3 86.80 43.73 -70.69
CA ASP A 3 85.67 43.15 -69.96
C ASP A 3 86.22 42.53 -68.65
N SER A 4 85.50 42.61 -67.53
CA SER A 4 84.75 41.48 -66.93
C SER A 4 85.55 40.17 -66.79
N ASP A 5 85.79 39.71 -65.55
CA ASP A 5 85.12 38.49 -65.10
C ASP A 5 85.27 38.17 -63.61
N SER A 6 84.10 38.11 -63.00
CA SER A 6 83.75 37.52 -61.72
C SER A 6 83.75 36.00 -61.81
N SER A 7 84.50 35.30 -60.96
CA SER A 7 84.29 33.86 -60.77
C SER A 7 84.97 33.39 -59.48
N GLY A 8 84.20 33.36 -58.40
CA GLY A 8 84.70 32.88 -57.13
C GLY A 8 83.62 32.74 -56.08
N LEU A 9 82.48 32.10 -56.39
CA LEU A 9 81.44 31.75 -55.40
C LEU A 9 80.43 30.67 -55.86
N SER A 10 80.68 29.93 -56.94
CA SER A 10 79.69 29.01 -57.54
C SER A 10 79.82 27.52 -57.14
N GLY A 11 80.83 27.14 -56.35
CA GLY A 11 81.15 25.72 -56.12
C GLY A 11 80.51 25.04 -54.91
N PHE A 12 80.07 25.79 -53.89
CA PHE A 12 79.67 25.23 -52.59
C PHE A 12 78.16 24.94 -52.43
N LEU A 13 77.30 25.61 -53.19
CA LEU A 13 75.83 25.49 -53.03
C LEU A 13 75.26 24.17 -53.56
N TRP A 14 75.86 23.60 -54.62
CA TRP A 14 75.35 22.37 -55.25
C TRP A 14 75.66 21.09 -54.45
N TYR A 15 76.74 21.09 -53.66
CA TYR A 15 77.16 19.92 -52.88
C TYR A 15 76.33 19.75 -51.59
N GLU A 16 75.87 20.85 -50.99
CA GLU A 16 74.97 20.81 -49.82
C GLU A 16 73.52 20.50 -50.20
N LEU A 17 73.04 20.98 -51.36
CA LEU A 17 71.69 20.68 -51.84
C LEU A 17 71.48 19.18 -52.16
N GLY A 18 72.49 18.54 -52.75
CA GLY A 18 72.42 17.11 -53.13
C GLY A 18 72.52 16.13 -51.95
N ARG A 19 73.11 16.55 -50.82
CA ARG A 19 73.11 15.76 -49.57
C ARG A 19 71.76 15.84 -48.86
N SER A 20 71.17 17.04 -48.79
CA SER A 20 69.85 17.26 -48.19
C SER A 20 68.75 16.47 -48.90
N SER A 21 68.77 16.40 -50.24
CA SER A 21 67.76 15.64 -51.00
C SER A 21 67.90 14.13 -50.85
N ALA A 22 69.13 13.61 -50.70
CA ALA A 22 69.34 12.17 -50.52
C ALA A 22 68.91 11.69 -49.13
N ASP A 23 69.16 12.50 -48.10
CA ASP A 23 68.73 12.21 -46.73
C ASP A 23 67.19 12.36 -46.58
N GLU A 24 66.59 13.34 -47.27
CA GLU A 24 65.14 13.49 -47.33
C GLU A 24 64.48 12.34 -48.09
N ASP A 25 65.03 11.92 -49.23
CA ASP A 25 64.53 10.77 -50.00
C ASP A 25 64.65 9.47 -49.19
N GLU A 26 65.75 9.27 -48.46
CA GLU A 26 65.91 8.09 -47.59
C GLU A 26 64.89 8.09 -46.44
N MET A 27 64.64 9.25 -45.83
CA MET A 27 63.63 9.38 -44.77
C MET A 27 62.21 9.19 -45.34
N HIS A 28 61.94 9.69 -46.54
CA HIS A 28 60.66 9.51 -47.22
C HIS A 28 60.43 8.05 -47.61
N GLN A 29 61.48 7.34 -48.08
CA GLN A 29 61.44 5.92 -48.38
C GLN A 29 61.13 5.09 -47.12
N ARG A 30 61.80 5.39 -45.99
CA ARG A 30 61.57 4.71 -44.70
C ARG A 30 60.15 4.92 -44.18
N THR A 31 59.61 6.13 -44.37
CA THR A 31 58.24 6.49 -43.97
C THR A 31 57.21 5.80 -44.87
N LEU A 32 57.46 5.75 -46.18
CA LEU A 32 56.61 5.03 -47.13
C LEU A 32 56.63 3.52 -46.91
N ASP A 33 57.77 2.93 -46.54
CA ASP A 33 57.87 1.50 -46.21
C ASP A 33 57.15 1.15 -44.90
N SER A 34 57.12 2.08 -43.94
CA SER A 34 56.30 1.98 -42.72
C SER A 34 54.80 2.01 -43.04
N VAL A 35 54.37 2.87 -43.98
CA VAL A 35 52.96 3.06 -44.34
C VAL A 35 52.46 1.98 -45.30
N ARG A 36 53.33 1.45 -46.19
CA ARG A 36 53.00 0.37 -47.15
C ARG A 36 52.88 -1.02 -46.52
N GLY A 37 52.98 -1.13 -45.19
CA GLY A 37 52.62 -2.36 -44.46
C GLY A 37 53.46 -3.59 -44.81
N ARG A 38 54.71 -3.41 -45.27
CA ARG A 38 55.62 -4.53 -45.61
C ARG A 38 56.24 -5.22 -44.39
N ARG A 39 55.97 -4.74 -43.17
CA ARG A 39 56.24 -5.50 -41.94
C ARG A 39 54.97 -6.24 -41.53
N PRO A 40 55.00 -7.59 -41.42
CA PRO A 40 53.92 -8.29 -40.75
C PRO A 40 53.82 -7.75 -39.32
N VAL A 41 52.69 -7.14 -38.99
CA VAL A 41 52.36 -6.85 -37.59
C VAL A 41 52.22 -8.20 -36.92
N GLN A 42 53.24 -8.60 -36.16
CA GLN A 42 53.14 -9.77 -35.30
C GLN A 42 52.15 -9.43 -34.19
N VAL A 43 50.89 -9.83 -34.39
CA VAL A 43 49.91 -9.80 -33.32
C VAL A 43 50.37 -10.84 -32.30
N ASP A 44 50.70 -10.36 -31.10
CA ASP A 44 51.10 -11.26 -30.02
C ASP A 44 49.90 -12.13 -29.62
N GLN A 45 50.05 -13.44 -29.79
CA GLN A 45 49.05 -14.43 -29.44
C GLN A 45 48.60 -14.28 -27.97
N SER A 46 49.51 -13.84 -27.09
CA SER A 46 49.19 -13.58 -25.68
C SER A 46 48.10 -12.53 -25.50
N THR A 47 48.06 -11.53 -26.38
CA THR A 47 47.08 -10.42 -26.34
C THR A 47 45.72 -10.90 -26.84
N LEU A 48 45.70 -11.74 -27.87
CA LEU A 48 44.47 -12.39 -28.36
C LEU A 48 43.88 -13.34 -27.31
N ASP A 49 44.74 -14.13 -26.66
CA ASP A 49 44.32 -15.06 -25.60
C ASP A 49 43.76 -14.30 -24.38
N ALA A 50 44.38 -13.17 -24.00
CA ALA A 50 43.88 -12.30 -22.94
C ALA A 50 42.51 -11.68 -23.28
N LEU A 51 42.31 -11.25 -24.53
CA LEU A 51 41.02 -10.73 -25.01
C LEU A 51 39.94 -11.80 -25.01
N HIS A 52 40.24 -13.01 -25.49
CA HIS A 52 39.30 -14.14 -25.43
C HIS A 52 38.95 -14.52 -23.98
N ALA A 53 39.93 -14.55 -23.09
CA ALA A 53 39.69 -14.83 -21.67
C ALA A 53 38.84 -13.74 -20.99
N SER A 54 39.02 -12.47 -21.38
CA SER A 54 38.20 -11.36 -20.88
C SER A 54 36.77 -11.42 -21.43
N LEU A 55 36.59 -11.72 -22.72
CA LEU A 55 35.28 -11.88 -23.34
C LEU A 55 34.52 -13.05 -22.70
N HIS A 56 35.19 -14.19 -22.50
CA HIS A 56 34.60 -15.34 -21.84
C HIS A 56 34.14 -15.00 -20.42
N ARG A 57 34.96 -14.30 -19.62
CA ARG A 57 34.57 -13.83 -18.28
C ARG A 57 33.35 -12.92 -18.32
N ALA A 58 33.34 -11.93 -19.23
CA ALA A 58 32.20 -11.03 -19.39
C ALA A 58 30.91 -11.78 -19.79
N CYS A 59 31.00 -12.78 -20.68
CA CYS A 59 29.86 -13.62 -21.05
C CYS A 59 29.30 -14.43 -19.87
N VAL A 60 30.20 -15.01 -19.05
CA VAL A 60 29.80 -15.74 -17.84
C VAL A 60 29.12 -14.80 -16.84
N GLU A 61 29.72 -13.65 -16.55
CA GLU A 61 29.15 -12.65 -15.64
C GLU A 61 27.80 -12.13 -16.13
N ALA A 62 27.68 -11.84 -17.42
CA ALA A 62 26.40 -11.42 -18.02
C ALA A 62 25.32 -12.49 -17.87
N THR A 63 25.67 -13.77 -18.06
CA THR A 63 24.76 -14.90 -17.87
C THR A 63 24.33 -15.03 -16.41
N THR A 64 25.28 -14.95 -15.47
CA THR A 64 25.00 -14.99 -14.04
C THR A 64 24.08 -13.84 -13.62
N ASN A 65 24.38 -12.61 -14.06
CA ASN A 65 23.57 -11.43 -13.75
C ASN A 65 22.16 -11.54 -14.33
N TYR A 66 22.03 -12.06 -15.56
CA TYR A 66 20.72 -12.30 -16.17
C TYR A 66 19.89 -13.30 -15.38
N ASN A 67 20.49 -14.42 -14.97
CA ASN A 67 19.81 -15.44 -14.16
C ASN A 67 19.41 -14.89 -12.79
N SER A 68 20.30 -14.19 -12.10
CA SER A 68 19.98 -13.54 -10.81
C SER A 68 18.85 -12.52 -10.94
N TYR A 69 18.84 -11.74 -12.03
CA TYR A 69 17.73 -10.81 -12.30
C TYR A 69 16.40 -11.55 -12.49
N ALA A 70 16.39 -12.67 -13.21
CA ALA A 70 15.19 -13.47 -13.41
C ALA A 70 14.66 -14.01 -12.07
N ASP A 71 15.55 -14.53 -11.21
CA ASP A 71 15.19 -15.03 -9.87
C ASP A 71 14.63 -13.91 -8.97
N TRP A 72 15.28 -12.75 -8.94
CA TRP A 72 14.80 -11.60 -8.18
C TRP A 72 13.45 -11.10 -8.69
N LYS A 73 13.24 -11.09 -10.01
CA LYS A 73 11.96 -10.71 -10.60
C LYS A 73 10.86 -11.70 -10.26
N ALA A 74 11.15 -13.00 -10.26
CA ALA A 74 10.21 -14.04 -9.86
C ALA A 74 9.84 -13.88 -8.36
N CYS A 75 10.84 -13.73 -7.50
CA CYS A 75 10.65 -13.49 -6.07
C CYS A 75 9.82 -12.22 -5.79
N ALA A 76 10.14 -11.11 -6.47
CA ALA A 76 9.39 -9.86 -6.32
C ALA A 76 7.94 -9.97 -6.80
N THR A 77 7.67 -10.80 -7.81
CA THR A 77 6.30 -11.06 -8.29
C THR A 77 5.54 -11.89 -7.27
N HIS A 78 6.14 -12.97 -6.76
CA HIS A 78 5.57 -13.81 -5.71
C HIS A 78 5.20 -12.99 -4.46
N LEU A 79 6.12 -12.17 -3.95
CA LEU A 79 5.86 -11.30 -2.79
C LEU A 79 4.74 -10.28 -3.05
N ARG A 80 4.58 -9.79 -4.29
CA ARG A 80 3.47 -8.90 -4.64
C ARG A 80 2.13 -9.62 -4.60
N ASP A 81 2.09 -10.87 -5.05
CA ASP A 81 0.88 -11.68 -5.01
C ASP A 81 0.50 -12.05 -3.57
N GLU A 82 1.47 -12.47 -2.75
CA GLU A 82 1.25 -12.70 -1.31
C GLU A 82 0.75 -11.44 -0.59
N LEU A 83 1.32 -10.27 -0.90
CA LEU A 83 0.86 -9.00 -0.34
C LEU A 83 -0.58 -8.67 -0.78
N LYS A 84 -0.94 -8.97 -2.02
CA LYS A 84 -2.29 -8.76 -2.55
C LYS A 84 -3.29 -9.68 -1.84
N ASP A 85 -2.94 -10.94 -1.64
CA ASP A 85 -3.78 -11.92 -0.94
C ASP A 85 -3.95 -11.54 0.53
N ALA A 86 -2.86 -11.15 1.21
CA ALA A 86 -2.92 -10.66 2.59
C ALA A 86 -3.84 -9.43 2.72
N LYS A 87 -3.75 -8.47 1.78
CA LYS A 87 -4.66 -7.31 1.74
C LYS A 87 -6.12 -7.71 1.54
N ALA A 88 -6.39 -8.73 0.72
CA ALA A 88 -7.75 -9.23 0.52
C ALA A 88 -8.30 -9.89 1.80
N VAL A 89 -7.48 -10.64 2.53
CA VAL A 89 -7.84 -11.22 3.83
C VAL A 89 -8.17 -10.13 4.85
N ILE A 90 -7.32 -9.10 4.97
CA ILE A 90 -7.56 -7.96 5.87
C ILE A 90 -8.88 -7.28 5.53
N ALA A 91 -9.14 -6.98 4.25
CA ALA A 91 -10.39 -6.37 3.83
C ALA A 91 -11.62 -7.26 4.11
N GLY A 92 -11.45 -8.58 4.09
CA GLY A 92 -12.47 -9.54 4.51
C GLY A 92 -12.77 -9.46 6.01
N LEU A 93 -11.72 -9.42 6.83
CA LEU A 93 -11.82 -9.28 8.29
C LEU A 93 -12.44 -7.94 8.69
N ASP A 94 -12.07 -6.83 8.05
CA ASP A 94 -12.64 -5.51 8.32
C ASP A 94 -14.17 -5.49 8.09
N ARG A 95 -14.65 -6.19 7.04
CA ARG A 95 -16.09 -6.34 6.82
C ARG A 95 -16.77 -7.16 7.91
N GLN A 96 -16.12 -8.21 8.41
CA GLN A 96 -16.65 -9.02 9.52
C GLN A 96 -16.70 -8.22 10.82
N ILE A 97 -15.66 -7.44 11.12
CA ILE A 97 -15.63 -6.52 12.27
C ILE A 97 -16.78 -5.52 12.16
N GLY A 98 -16.94 -4.87 10.99
CA GLY A 98 -18.04 -3.94 10.78
C GLY A 98 -19.45 -4.57 10.88
N GLN A 99 -19.59 -5.87 10.59
CA GLN A 99 -20.85 -6.60 10.85
C GLN A 99 -21.04 -6.89 12.34
N ALA A 100 -19.98 -7.30 13.04
CA ALA A 100 -20.00 -7.52 14.48
C ALA A 100 -20.36 -6.23 15.24
N ASP A 101 -19.80 -5.08 14.85
CA ASP A 101 -20.11 -3.77 15.45
C ASP A 101 -21.57 -3.36 15.28
N ARG A 102 -22.18 -3.66 14.12
CA ARG A 102 -23.61 -3.41 13.91
C ARG A 102 -24.47 -4.31 14.79
N TRP A 103 -24.08 -5.58 14.91
CA TRP A 103 -24.78 -6.55 15.74
C TRP A 103 -24.70 -6.19 17.23
N THR A 104 -23.52 -5.76 17.72
CA THR A 104 -23.37 -5.29 19.10
C THR A 104 -24.19 -4.03 19.35
N ALA A 105 -24.17 -3.06 18.45
CA ALA A 105 -25.01 -1.86 18.56
C ALA A 105 -26.52 -2.20 18.59
N GLU A 106 -26.96 -3.18 17.78
CA GLU A 106 -28.34 -3.66 17.82
C GLU A 106 -28.68 -4.33 19.16
N LEU A 107 -27.79 -5.17 19.69
CA LEU A 107 -27.96 -5.80 21.00
C LEU A 107 -27.99 -4.77 22.14
N GLU A 108 -27.12 -3.76 22.10
CA GLU A 108 -27.11 -2.65 23.07
C GLU A 108 -28.43 -1.86 23.02
N ALA A 109 -28.92 -1.54 21.82
CA ALA A 109 -30.20 -0.86 21.66
C ALA A 109 -31.38 -1.70 22.21
N ARG A 110 -31.37 -3.01 21.97
CA ARG A 110 -32.38 -3.94 22.52
C ARG A 110 -32.27 -4.06 24.03
N LEU A 111 -31.05 -4.08 24.58
CA LEU A 111 -30.82 -4.09 26.02
C LEU A 111 -31.37 -2.82 26.68
N GLN A 112 -31.05 -1.64 26.16
CA GLN A 112 -31.57 -0.37 26.65
C GLN A 112 -33.11 -0.34 26.64
N ILE A 113 -33.74 -0.84 25.58
CA ILE A 113 -35.20 -0.96 25.50
C ILE A 113 -35.73 -1.90 26.60
N LYS A 114 -35.09 -3.05 26.81
CA LYS A 114 -35.47 -3.99 27.89
C LYS A 114 -35.33 -3.37 29.27
N GLU A 115 -34.20 -2.73 29.57
CA GLU A 115 -33.97 -2.06 30.85
C GLU A 115 -35.03 -0.98 31.11
N HIS A 116 -35.34 -0.18 30.09
CA HIS A 116 -36.37 0.84 30.18
C HIS A 116 -37.76 0.26 30.44
N ASN A 117 -38.14 -0.81 29.73
CA ASN A 117 -39.43 -1.47 29.92
C ASN A 117 -39.53 -2.14 31.31
N LEU A 118 -38.43 -2.70 31.82
CA LEU A 118 -38.36 -3.32 33.15
C LEU A 118 -38.57 -2.29 34.27
N LEU A 119 -38.06 -1.07 34.11
CA LEU A 119 -38.31 0.03 35.05
C LEU A 119 -39.81 0.33 35.16
N TYR A 120 -40.49 0.49 34.03
CA TYR A 120 -41.95 0.72 34.02
C TYR A 120 -42.73 -0.43 34.64
N TYR A 121 -42.35 -1.67 34.33
CA TYR A 121 -42.96 -2.86 34.91
C TYR A 121 -42.80 -2.88 36.44
N SER A 122 -41.59 -2.60 36.93
CA SER A 122 -41.31 -2.54 38.37
C SER A 122 -42.16 -1.48 39.07
N ASP A 123 -42.24 -0.28 38.51
CA ASP A 123 -43.05 0.83 39.06
C ASP A 123 -44.54 0.47 39.16
N MET A 124 -45.09 -0.16 38.11
CA MET A 124 -46.48 -0.61 38.09
C MET A 124 -46.76 -1.68 39.14
N VAL A 125 -45.90 -2.70 39.24
CA VAL A 125 -46.04 -3.76 40.25
C VAL A 125 -45.98 -3.19 41.67
N GLN A 126 -45.05 -2.26 41.93
CA GLN A 126 -44.96 -1.59 43.23
C GLN A 126 -46.23 -0.80 43.56
N ILE A 127 -46.78 -0.06 42.59
CA ILE A 127 -47.97 0.77 42.81
C ILE A 127 -49.22 -0.10 42.96
N LEU A 128 -49.39 -1.16 42.17
CA LEU A 128 -50.48 -2.12 42.34
C LEU A 128 -50.41 -2.76 43.74
N SER A 129 -49.24 -3.25 44.14
CA SER A 129 -49.05 -3.84 45.48
C SER A 129 -49.37 -2.85 46.62
N ARG A 130 -49.00 -1.56 46.47
CA ARG A 130 -49.39 -0.53 47.44
C ARG A 130 -50.89 -0.30 47.44
N ALA A 131 -51.50 -0.14 46.26
CA ALA A 131 -52.94 0.09 46.13
C ALA A 131 -53.77 -1.04 46.75
N GLU A 132 -53.33 -2.30 46.61
CA GLU A 132 -53.94 -3.44 47.30
C GLU A 132 -53.89 -3.29 48.82
N LYS A 133 -52.74 -2.92 49.39
CA LYS A 133 -52.58 -2.72 50.84
C LYS A 133 -53.48 -1.62 51.40
N VAL A 134 -53.84 -0.63 50.59
CA VAL A 134 -54.72 0.49 51.00
C VAL A 134 -56.17 0.31 50.56
N GLY A 135 -56.54 -0.87 50.06
CA GLY A 135 -57.93 -1.20 49.71
C GLY A 135 -58.45 -0.57 48.41
N LYS A 136 -57.58 -0.13 47.49
CA LYS A 136 -57.97 0.47 46.20
C LYS A 136 -58.17 -0.55 45.07
N ARG A 137 -58.20 -1.85 45.37
CA ARG A 137 -58.25 -2.94 44.38
C ARG A 137 -59.46 -2.86 43.43
N ASP A 138 -60.61 -2.38 43.92
CA ASP A 138 -61.85 -2.35 43.14
C ASP A 138 -61.99 -1.13 42.22
N THR A 139 -61.06 -0.17 42.33
CA THR A 139 -61.08 1.07 41.53
C THR A 139 -60.87 0.80 40.04
N SER A 140 -61.43 1.66 39.19
CA SER A 140 -61.22 1.61 37.73
C SER A 140 -59.74 1.76 37.38
N GLU A 141 -59.03 2.61 38.11
CA GLU A 141 -57.63 2.92 37.91
C GLU A 141 -56.76 1.69 38.19
N TYR A 142 -57.09 0.90 39.22
CA TYR A 142 -56.37 -0.33 39.54
C TYR A 142 -56.50 -1.35 38.39
N ARG A 143 -57.73 -1.59 37.92
CA ARG A 143 -57.99 -2.49 36.79
C ARG A 143 -57.30 -2.03 35.51
N GLU A 144 -57.31 -0.73 35.24
CA GLU A 144 -56.63 -0.16 34.07
C GLU A 144 -55.11 -0.33 34.15
N LEU A 145 -54.49 -0.07 35.30
CA LEU A 145 -53.06 -0.28 35.51
C LEU A 145 -52.67 -1.77 35.44
N GLN A 146 -53.54 -2.67 35.92
CA GLN A 146 -53.33 -4.11 35.83
C GLN A 146 -53.39 -4.61 34.37
N GLN A 147 -54.39 -4.17 33.60
CA GLN A 147 -54.47 -4.48 32.17
C GLN A 147 -53.23 -3.99 31.41
N LEU A 148 -52.79 -2.77 31.74
CA LEU A 148 -51.60 -2.15 31.15
C LEU A 148 -50.32 -2.95 31.43
N LEU A 149 -50.21 -3.55 32.62
CA LEU A 149 -49.12 -4.44 33.00
C LEU A 149 -49.13 -5.74 32.18
N GLU A 150 -50.30 -6.36 32.03
CA GLU A 150 -50.49 -7.58 31.24
C GLU A 150 -50.17 -7.35 29.74
N ASP A 151 -50.57 -6.19 29.21
CA ASP A 151 -50.29 -5.80 27.83
C ASP A 151 -48.79 -5.58 27.57
N MET A 152 -47.99 -5.28 28.60
CA MET A 152 -46.55 -5.01 28.48
C MET A 152 -45.68 -6.27 28.49
N ASP A 153 -46.15 -7.34 29.10
CA ASP A 153 -45.40 -8.60 29.30
C ASP A 153 -44.86 -9.21 27.98
N PRO A 154 -45.64 -9.23 26.88
CA PRO A 154 -45.16 -9.69 25.57
C PRO A 154 -44.06 -8.81 24.97
N PHE A 155 -43.97 -7.52 25.33
CA PHE A 155 -42.96 -6.60 24.79
C PHE A 155 -41.66 -6.66 25.57
N ILE A 156 -41.74 -6.83 26.90
CA ILE A 156 -40.58 -7.02 27.79
C ILE A 156 -39.83 -8.30 27.40
N SER A 157 -40.57 -9.41 27.23
CA SER A 157 -39.99 -10.70 26.85
C SER A 157 -39.23 -10.62 25.50
N ARG A 158 -39.83 -9.98 24.49
CA ARG A 158 -39.25 -9.81 23.15
C ARG A 158 -38.16 -8.73 23.06
N GLY A 159 -38.12 -7.79 24.02
CA GLY A 159 -37.23 -6.63 23.98
C GLY A 159 -37.64 -5.60 22.92
N GLU A 160 -38.94 -5.50 22.70
CA GLU A 160 -39.54 -4.57 21.76
C GLU A 160 -39.97 -3.30 22.50
N ARG A 161 -40.02 -2.18 21.79
CA ARG A 161 -40.64 -0.98 22.35
C ARG A 161 -42.12 -1.25 22.52
N ILE A 162 -42.67 -0.90 23.68
CA ILE A 162 -44.11 -1.05 23.92
C ILE A 162 -44.85 -0.04 23.02
N PRO A 163 -45.63 -0.52 22.03
CA PRO A 163 -46.32 0.34 21.09
C PRO A 163 -47.45 1.06 21.83
N GLY A 164 -47.33 2.39 21.94
CA GLY A 164 -48.36 3.22 22.52
C GLY A 164 -48.03 3.88 23.84
N TYR A 165 -46.81 3.81 24.38
CA TYR A 165 -46.40 4.69 25.48
C TYR A 165 -45.85 6.03 24.99
N THR A 166 -46.56 6.67 24.06
CA THR A 166 -46.21 7.99 23.54
C THR A 166 -47.44 8.90 23.62
N GLY A 167 -47.22 10.17 23.96
CA GLY A 167 -48.31 11.16 24.06
C GLY A 167 -49.33 10.85 25.15
N GLU A 168 -50.61 10.76 24.78
CA GLU A 168 -51.76 10.66 25.69
C GLU A 168 -51.74 9.42 26.59
N LYS A 169 -51.32 8.27 26.07
CA LYS A 169 -51.23 7.03 26.85
C LYS A 169 -50.16 7.09 27.94
N TYR A 170 -49.03 7.76 27.68
CA TYR A 170 -48.02 8.01 28.71
C TYR A 170 -48.54 8.97 29.79
N GLN A 171 -49.31 9.99 29.40
CA GLN A 171 -49.97 10.86 30.39
C GLN A 171 -51.02 10.10 31.21
N ARG A 172 -51.79 9.19 30.58
CA ARG A 172 -52.74 8.33 31.29
C ARG A 172 -52.03 7.42 32.29
N TYR A 173 -50.91 6.81 31.90
CA TYR A 173 -50.04 6.06 32.81
C TYR A 173 -49.60 6.91 34.02
N LEU A 174 -49.06 8.12 33.80
CA LEU A 174 -48.66 9.01 34.90
C LEU A 174 -49.83 9.39 35.81
N PHE A 175 -51.02 9.57 35.25
CA PHE A 175 -52.25 9.79 36.02
C PHE A 175 -52.58 8.58 36.89
N LEU A 176 -52.57 7.36 36.34
CA LEU A 176 -52.85 6.11 37.07
C LEU A 176 -51.87 5.92 38.23
N LEU A 177 -50.57 6.18 38.00
CA LEU A 177 -49.57 6.12 39.07
C LEU A 177 -49.90 7.11 40.20
N ARG A 178 -50.29 8.34 39.88
CA ARG A 178 -50.63 9.36 40.89
C ARG A 178 -51.94 9.06 41.62
N ALA A 179 -52.94 8.53 40.93
CA ALA A 179 -54.25 8.22 41.53
C ALA A 179 -54.15 7.04 42.53
N LEU A 180 -53.30 6.06 42.23
CA LEU A 180 -53.16 4.85 43.02
C LEU A 180 -52.10 4.96 44.12
N ASN A 181 -51.05 5.75 43.92
CA ASN A 181 -49.99 5.92 44.92
C ASN A 181 -50.50 6.83 46.07
N PRO A 182 -50.65 6.30 47.30
CA PRO A 182 -50.98 7.13 48.46
C PRO A 182 -49.78 8.04 48.77
N ARG A 183 -50.03 9.31 49.09
CA ARG A 183 -49.01 10.13 49.77
C ARG A 183 -48.75 9.60 51.16
#